data_AF-L1MDB0-F1
#
_entry.id   AF-L1MDB0-F1
#
_cell.length_a   1.000
_cell.length_b   1.000
_cell.length_c   1.000
_cell.angle_alpha   90.00
_cell.angle_beta   90.00
_cell.angle_gamma   90.00
#
_symmetry.space_group_name_H-M   'P 1'
#
loop_
_entity.id
_entity.type
_entity.pdbx_description
1 polymer ?
#
loop_
_entity_poly.entity_id
_entity_poly.type
_entity_poly.pdbx_seq_one_letter_code
_entity_poly.pdbx_strand_id
1 'polypeptide(L)'
;MPATSRQVTREYAKHTFPATATAIAVFGFSCGVLAAVLNIRSAAVLEGDSSNIMVPISTNAAVSWVIASLFCVPFVLDKAFRRADYLNSCLAVIGWPIRRQVRMLAGQFAVILAGGTVLSYPVSVVTQWGLWRIRRANGVDMLFPQNVHAPISLTSLATATILTALPLGLSFLAVLRSAAFGKIRENLDPTPVIITVPRPRLLSGQSLVFLIAIVCLWGAIAAGDQAGIFVILAFVLLLSWFAATWTLPLTRAAEKVLAKATPRSPRSAALSALLGEFHSSLRAVFVPLVYILGVPAVLFSVSRTEAIAHHDPHAGVAVWDFSVLLGLALVYVGCACVVTFFIAAAEHNTTADYLNQVGIGELTTRVLRFLGIPAMLLGASLAVAAVFAFLASLLHATLLGGTIVAAFQGLRLGFSCGLAAVLLVVFAVVGTCCVLRARN
;
A
#
# COMPACT_ATOMS: atom_id res chain seq x y z
N MET A 1 33.28 -29.15 2.72
CA MET A 1 31.98 -28.48 2.94
C MET A 1 31.94 -26.93 2.91
N PRO A 2 33.03 -26.13 2.98
CA PRO A 2 32.91 -24.66 2.86
C PRO A 2 32.66 -24.18 1.42
N ALA A 3 33.10 -24.93 0.41
CA ALA A 3 32.81 -24.64 -1.00
C ALA A 3 31.31 -24.76 -1.32
N THR A 4 30.64 -25.79 -0.80
CA THR A 4 29.19 -25.96 -0.95
C THR A 4 28.40 -24.88 -0.22
N SER A 5 28.87 -24.39 0.94
CA SER A 5 28.20 -23.27 1.61
C SER A 5 28.30 -21.96 0.83
N ARG A 6 29.44 -21.66 0.20
CA ARG A 6 29.61 -20.46 -0.63
C ARG A 6 28.75 -20.51 -1.89
N GLN A 7 28.64 -21.67 -2.52
CA GLN A 7 27.75 -21.87 -3.67
C GLN A 7 26.28 -21.71 -3.28
N VAL A 8 25.83 -22.34 -2.18
CA VAL A 8 24.46 -22.19 -1.68
C VAL A 8 24.14 -20.73 -1.34
N THR A 9 25.04 -20.00 -0.69
CA THR A 9 24.83 -18.56 -0.42
C THR A 9 24.79 -17.73 -1.69
N ARG A 10 25.56 -18.08 -2.73
CA ARG A 10 25.58 -17.38 -4.00
C ARG A 10 24.29 -17.61 -4.79
N GLU A 11 23.80 -18.85 -4.84
CA GLU A 11 22.53 -19.17 -5.49
C GLU A 11 21.33 -18.59 -4.72
N TYR A 12 21.37 -18.63 -3.39
CA TYR A 12 20.40 -17.91 -2.56
C TYR A 12 20.36 -16.43 -2.90
N ALA A 13 21.52 -15.75 -2.93
CA ALA A 13 21.61 -14.33 -3.23
C ALA A 13 21.13 -14.00 -4.65
N LYS A 14 21.45 -14.81 -5.67
CA LYS A 14 20.94 -14.62 -7.04
C LYS A 14 19.42 -14.74 -7.08
N HIS A 15 18.86 -15.74 -6.41
CA HIS A 15 17.43 -16.00 -6.42
C HIS A 15 16.62 -14.94 -5.65
N THR A 16 17.19 -14.41 -4.56
CA THR A 16 16.54 -13.37 -3.74
C THR A 16 16.81 -11.95 -4.24
N PHE A 17 17.87 -11.73 -5.03
CA PHE A 17 18.32 -10.41 -5.49
C PHE A 17 17.20 -9.47 -5.97
N PRO A 18 16.31 -9.84 -6.91
CA PRO A 18 15.27 -8.92 -7.38
C PRO A 18 14.28 -8.53 -6.28
N ALA A 19 13.94 -9.48 -5.38
CA ALA A 19 13.04 -9.22 -4.27
C ALA A 19 13.73 -8.41 -3.16
N THR A 20 15.02 -8.65 -2.91
CA THR A 20 15.85 -7.87 -1.97
C THR A 20 16.06 -6.44 -2.48
N ALA A 21 16.34 -6.25 -3.78
CA ALA A 21 16.48 -4.93 -4.38
C ALA A 21 15.17 -4.13 -4.31
N THR A 22 14.04 -4.79 -4.53
CA THR A 22 12.72 -4.18 -4.35
C THR A 22 12.49 -3.77 -2.91
N ALA A 23 12.80 -4.65 -1.96
CA ALA A 23 12.68 -4.36 -0.54
C ALA A 23 13.56 -3.17 -0.11
N ILE A 24 14.78 -3.07 -0.64
CA ILE A 24 15.68 -1.93 -0.45
C ILE A 24 15.03 -0.64 -0.99
N ALA A 25 14.51 -0.67 -2.21
CA ALA A 25 13.89 0.49 -2.84
C ALA A 25 12.66 0.99 -2.07
N VAL A 26 11.77 0.07 -1.70
CA VAL A 26 10.56 0.37 -0.91
C VAL A 26 10.96 0.89 0.46
N PHE A 27 11.79 0.17 1.23
CA PHE A 27 12.22 0.62 2.54
C PHE A 27 12.92 1.99 2.49
N GLY A 28 13.86 2.17 1.55
CA GLY A 28 14.60 3.41 1.40
C GLY A 28 13.72 4.59 0.99
N PHE A 29 12.73 4.37 0.13
CA PHE A 29 11.77 5.42 -0.23
C PHE A 29 10.86 5.77 0.95
N SER A 30 10.34 4.77 1.68
CA SER A 30 9.55 4.98 2.89
C SER A 30 10.29 5.81 3.92
N CYS A 31 11.56 5.45 4.18
CA CYS A 31 12.39 6.14 5.15
C CYS A 31 12.76 7.55 4.67
N GLY A 32 13.10 7.69 3.38
CA GLY A 32 13.53 8.97 2.82
C GLY A 32 12.42 10.02 2.82
N VAL A 33 11.20 9.64 2.46
CA VAL A 33 10.10 10.61 2.53
C VAL A 33 9.75 10.97 3.97
N LEU A 34 9.70 9.98 4.88
CA LEU A 34 9.46 10.28 6.30
C LEU A 34 10.53 11.22 6.87
N ALA A 35 11.80 11.01 6.51
CA ALA A 35 12.90 11.89 6.89
C ALA A 35 12.68 13.32 6.36
N ALA A 36 12.26 13.48 5.10
CA ALA A 36 11.96 14.80 4.53
C ALA A 36 10.83 15.51 5.29
N VAL A 37 9.74 14.80 5.62
CA VAL A 37 8.61 15.36 6.38
C VAL A 37 9.01 15.75 7.81
N LEU A 38 9.80 14.90 8.48
CA LEU A 38 10.33 15.20 9.81
C LEU A 38 11.30 16.39 9.80
N ASN A 39 12.11 16.51 8.75
CA ASN A 39 13.05 17.62 8.58
C ASN A 39 12.30 18.95 8.36
N ILE A 40 11.21 18.93 7.59
CA ILE A 40 10.31 20.09 7.41
C ILE A 40 9.65 20.47 8.75
N ARG A 41 9.20 19.47 9.53
CA ARG A 41 8.65 19.72 10.88
C ARG A 41 9.66 20.42 11.77
N SER A 42 10.89 19.91 11.83
CA SER A 42 11.94 20.52 12.68
C SER A 42 12.29 21.93 12.23
N ALA A 43 12.32 22.19 10.92
CA ALA A 43 12.57 23.53 10.39
C ALA A 43 11.43 24.50 10.75
N ALA A 44 10.17 24.06 10.69
CA ALA A 44 9.02 24.87 11.06
C ALA A 44 8.98 25.23 12.56
N VAL A 45 9.40 24.31 13.45
CA VAL A 45 9.49 24.56 14.90
C VAL A 45 10.52 25.64 15.24
N LEU A 46 11.59 25.77 14.45
CA LEU A 46 12.69 26.70 14.71
C LEU A 46 12.36 28.15 14.32
N GLU A 47 11.32 28.40 13.51
CA GLU A 47 11.04 29.74 12.96
C GLU A 47 10.16 30.64 13.86
N GLY A 48 9.40 30.08 14.82
CA GLY A 48 8.56 30.87 15.75
C GLY A 48 7.33 31.55 15.10
N ASP A 49 6.29 31.76 15.92
CA ASP A 49 4.93 32.35 15.77
C ASP A 49 4.22 32.52 14.40
N SER A 50 4.88 32.70 13.26
CA SER A 50 4.22 32.80 11.94
C SER A 50 3.97 31.45 11.23
N SER A 51 4.47 30.34 11.76
CA SER A 51 4.40 28.99 11.16
C SER A 51 3.55 27.96 11.95
N ASN A 52 2.68 28.43 12.86
CA ASN A 52 1.92 27.60 13.80
C ASN A 52 1.04 26.50 13.16
N ILE A 53 0.74 26.61 11.87
CA ILE A 53 -0.07 25.61 11.14
C ILE A 53 0.82 24.48 10.56
N MET A 54 2.10 24.72 10.28
CA MET A 54 2.96 23.74 9.59
C MET A 54 3.45 22.62 10.51
N VAL A 55 3.67 22.92 11.79
CA VAL A 55 4.05 21.94 12.81
C VAL A 55 2.97 20.86 12.99
N PRO A 56 1.68 21.17 13.22
CA PRO A 56 0.65 20.15 13.33
C PRO A 56 0.42 19.41 11.99
N ILE A 57 0.50 20.08 10.85
CA ILE A 57 0.34 19.45 9.53
C ILE A 57 1.45 18.42 9.24
N SER A 58 2.71 18.81 9.40
CA SER A 58 3.85 17.91 9.19
C SER A 58 3.88 16.76 10.21
N THR A 59 3.42 17.00 11.44
CA THR A 59 3.26 15.95 12.45
C THR A 59 2.18 14.94 12.04
N ASN A 60 1.01 15.40 11.60
CA ASN A 60 -0.07 14.51 11.15
C ASN A 60 0.31 13.73 9.88
N ALA A 61 1.07 14.34 8.98
CA ALA A 61 1.64 13.69 7.82
C ALA A 61 2.65 12.60 8.19
N ALA A 62 3.57 12.89 9.12
CA ALA A 62 4.53 11.90 9.61
C ALA A 62 3.83 10.71 10.28
N VAL A 63 2.80 10.97 11.11
CA VAL A 63 2.00 9.90 11.75
C VAL A 63 1.29 9.06 10.70
N SER A 64 0.64 9.69 9.72
CA SER A 64 -0.04 8.99 8.63
C SER A 64 0.94 8.16 7.79
N TRP A 65 2.15 8.67 7.57
CA TRP A 65 3.22 7.96 6.89
C TRP A 65 3.70 6.73 7.67
N VAL A 66 3.89 6.86 8.99
CA VAL A 66 4.25 5.74 9.85
C VAL A 66 3.15 4.66 9.81
N ILE A 67 1.88 5.05 9.92
CA ILE A 67 0.74 4.12 9.81
C ILE A 67 0.73 3.42 8.45
N ALA A 68 0.84 4.17 7.36
CA ALA A 68 0.88 3.61 6.01
C ALA A 68 2.05 2.64 5.82
N SER A 69 3.23 2.99 6.35
CA SER A 69 4.42 2.13 6.31
C SER A 69 4.21 0.83 7.09
N LEU A 70 3.53 0.87 8.24
CA LEU A 70 3.22 -0.32 9.05
C LEU A 70 2.31 -1.31 8.32
N PHE A 71 1.42 -0.85 7.44
CA PHE A 71 0.56 -1.74 6.66
C PHE A 71 1.23 -2.27 5.41
N CYS A 72 2.02 -1.44 4.72
CA CYS A 72 2.46 -1.73 3.36
C CYS A 72 3.86 -2.33 3.30
N VAL A 73 4.78 -1.85 4.14
CA VAL A 73 6.17 -2.32 4.16
C VAL A 73 6.25 -3.79 4.56
N PRO A 74 5.52 -4.29 5.59
CA PRO A 74 5.53 -5.71 5.93
C PRO A 74 5.13 -6.64 4.79
N PHE A 75 4.24 -6.21 3.90
CA PHE A 75 3.77 -7.03 2.79
C PHE A 75 4.90 -7.26 1.76
N VAL A 76 5.58 -6.20 1.34
CA VAL A 76 6.70 -6.28 0.39
C VAL A 76 7.84 -7.09 1.00
N LEU A 77 8.10 -6.88 2.28
CA LEU A 77 9.18 -7.53 3.01
C LEU A 77 8.92 -9.01 3.26
N ASP A 78 7.68 -9.40 3.62
CA ASP A 78 7.30 -10.81 3.79
C ASP A 78 7.52 -11.56 2.47
N LYS A 79 7.13 -10.96 1.33
CA LYS A 79 7.42 -11.53 0.00
C LYS A 79 8.93 -11.63 -0.29
N ALA A 80 9.72 -10.63 0.11
CA ALA A 80 11.16 -10.65 -0.10
C ALA A 80 11.87 -11.73 0.73
N PHE A 81 11.45 -11.96 1.98
CA PHE A 81 12.02 -12.99 2.84
C PHE A 81 11.55 -14.40 2.45
N ARG A 82 10.30 -14.55 2.01
CA ARG A 82 9.72 -15.83 1.59
C ARG A 82 10.06 -16.26 0.18
N ARG A 83 10.70 -15.38 -0.61
CA ARG A 83 11.11 -15.67 -1.99
C ARG A 83 12.00 -16.92 -2.10
N ALA A 84 12.75 -17.23 -1.05
CA ALA A 84 13.61 -18.40 -0.98
C ALA A 84 13.00 -19.57 -0.19
N ASP A 85 11.72 -19.53 0.18
CA ASP A 85 11.10 -20.59 0.99
C ASP A 85 11.23 -21.95 0.31
N TYR A 86 10.97 -22.05 -1.00
CA TYR A 86 11.15 -23.29 -1.75
C TYR A 86 12.60 -23.81 -1.70
N LEU A 87 13.58 -22.93 -1.95
CA LEU A 87 15.00 -23.28 -1.87
C LEU A 87 15.39 -23.71 -0.44
N ASN A 88 14.88 -23.00 0.57
CA ASN A 88 15.09 -23.34 1.98
C ASN A 88 14.45 -24.68 2.36
N SER A 89 13.27 -24.98 1.82
CA SER A 89 12.59 -26.27 1.97
C SER A 89 13.41 -27.40 1.33
N CYS A 90 13.92 -27.22 0.10
CA CYS A 90 14.81 -28.19 -0.54
C CYS A 90 16.11 -28.41 0.26
N LEU A 91 16.71 -27.34 0.79
CA LEU A 91 17.89 -27.43 1.64
C LEU A 91 17.60 -28.14 2.97
N ALA A 92 16.40 -27.96 3.53
CA ALA A 92 15.98 -28.66 4.74
C ALA A 92 15.81 -30.17 4.53
N VAL A 93 15.36 -30.61 3.35
CA VAL A 93 15.29 -32.04 2.97
C VAL A 93 16.68 -32.67 2.92
N ILE A 94 17.68 -31.94 2.42
CA ILE A 94 19.09 -32.38 2.31
C ILE A 94 19.82 -32.30 3.68
N GLY A 95 19.12 -31.94 4.76
CA GLY A 95 19.68 -31.86 6.12
C GLY A 95 20.55 -30.62 6.36
N TRP A 96 20.36 -29.54 5.59
CA TRP A 96 21.10 -28.30 5.79
C TRP A 96 20.77 -27.66 7.15
N PRO A 97 21.77 -27.20 7.92
CA PRO A 97 21.53 -26.72 9.27
C PRO A 97 20.74 -25.40 9.28
N ILE A 98 19.66 -25.37 10.08
CA ILE A 98 18.78 -24.21 10.28
C ILE A 98 19.57 -22.95 10.69
N ARG A 99 20.62 -23.11 11.51
CA ARG A 99 21.50 -21.99 11.92
C ARG A 99 22.11 -21.25 10.73
N ARG A 100 22.39 -21.93 9.60
CA ARG A 100 22.91 -21.29 8.38
C ARG A 100 21.82 -20.59 7.59
N GLN A 101 20.60 -21.12 7.57
CA GLN A 101 19.44 -20.45 6.94
C GLN A 101 19.11 -19.14 7.69
N VAL A 102 19.11 -19.18 9.03
CA VAL A 102 18.92 -17.98 9.86
C VAL A 102 19.99 -16.93 9.59
N ARG A 103 21.26 -17.33 9.39
CA ARG A 103 22.33 -16.39 9.02
C ARG A 103 22.12 -15.78 7.63
N MET A 104 21.62 -16.53 6.65
CA MET A 104 21.32 -15.99 5.32
C MET A 104 20.16 -14.98 5.37
N LEU A 105 19.08 -15.30 6.11
CA LEU A 105 17.96 -14.40 6.35
C LEU A 105 18.39 -13.13 7.10
N ALA A 106 19.22 -13.27 8.14
CA ALA A 106 19.78 -12.13 8.88
C ALA A 106 20.69 -11.26 7.99
N GLY A 107 21.47 -11.88 7.09
CA GLY A 107 22.26 -11.18 6.09
C GLY A 107 21.38 -10.40 5.11
N GLN A 108 20.29 -11.00 4.61
CA GLN A 108 19.32 -10.32 3.76
C GLN A 108 18.66 -9.15 4.49
N PHE A 109 18.27 -9.32 5.76
CA PHE A 109 17.75 -8.24 6.60
C PHE A 109 18.74 -7.08 6.74
N ALA A 110 20.01 -7.39 7.03
CA ALA A 110 21.06 -6.37 7.17
C ALA A 110 21.30 -5.61 5.85
N VAL A 111 21.28 -6.31 4.71
CA VAL A 111 21.40 -5.71 3.38
C VAL A 111 20.21 -4.80 3.07
N ILE A 112 18.99 -5.21 3.41
CA ILE A 112 17.79 -4.37 3.22
C ILE A 112 17.86 -3.12 4.09
N LEU A 113 18.20 -3.29 5.37
CA LEU A 113 18.31 -2.18 6.32
C LEU A 113 19.40 -1.20 5.90
N ALA A 114 20.63 -1.66 5.64
CA ALA A 114 21.75 -0.80 5.27
C ALA A 114 21.52 -0.16 3.89
N GLY A 115 21.17 -0.95 2.87
CA GLY A 115 20.93 -0.45 1.53
C GLY A 115 19.78 0.55 1.47
N GLY A 116 18.70 0.27 2.21
CA GLY A 116 17.56 1.17 2.28
C GLY A 116 17.86 2.46 3.05
N THR A 117 18.68 2.41 4.11
CA THR A 117 19.13 3.62 4.83
C THR A 117 20.07 4.48 3.98
N VAL A 118 20.92 3.87 3.14
CA VAL A 118 21.76 4.64 2.19
C VAL A 118 20.89 5.29 1.12
N LEU A 119 19.88 4.57 0.62
CA LEU A 119 18.96 5.09 -0.40
C LEU A 119 18.01 6.17 0.15
N SER A 120 17.70 6.17 1.45
CA SER A 120 16.77 7.13 2.04
C SER A 120 17.27 8.56 1.97
N TYR A 121 18.58 8.79 2.06
CA TYR A 121 19.17 10.13 1.95
C TYR A 121 18.87 10.81 0.60
N PRO A 122 19.25 10.26 -0.57
CA PRO A 122 18.93 10.90 -1.85
C PRO A 122 17.42 11.03 -2.09
N VAL A 123 16.61 10.05 -1.65
CA VAL A 123 15.15 10.16 -1.73
C VAL A 123 14.63 11.34 -0.91
N SER A 124 15.14 11.51 0.31
CA SER A 124 14.74 12.61 1.19
C SER A 124 15.08 13.97 0.60
N VAL A 125 16.24 14.12 -0.05
CA VAL A 125 16.66 15.34 -0.77
C VAL A 125 15.72 15.65 -1.92
N VAL A 126 15.45 14.67 -2.79
CA VAL A 126 14.55 14.85 -3.93
C VAL A 126 13.14 15.17 -3.47
N THR A 127 12.68 14.54 -2.39
CA THR A 127 11.34 14.77 -1.84
C THR A 127 11.20 16.16 -1.25
N GLN A 128 12.17 16.59 -0.44
CA GLN A 128 12.19 17.95 0.14
C GLN A 128 12.23 19.01 -0.98
N TRP A 129 13.02 18.78 -2.02
CA TRP A 129 13.07 19.66 -3.19
C TRP A 129 11.76 19.69 -3.99
N GLY A 130 11.11 18.54 -4.17
CA GLY A 130 9.82 18.44 -4.85
C GLY A 130 8.72 19.19 -4.09
N LEU A 131 8.66 19.01 -2.76
CA LEU A 131 7.72 19.72 -1.90
C LEU A 131 7.89 21.24 -1.99
N TRP A 132 9.13 21.73 -2.06
CA TRP A 132 9.44 23.15 -2.19
C TRP A 132 8.89 23.79 -3.47
N ARG A 133 8.76 23.03 -4.57
CA ARG A 133 8.25 23.55 -5.85
C ARG A 133 6.73 23.68 -5.92
N ILE A 134 6.00 23.16 -4.93
CA ILE A 134 4.55 23.20 -4.91
C ILE A 134 4.11 24.60 -4.41
N ARG A 135 3.65 25.44 -5.34
CA ARG A 135 3.07 26.78 -5.03
C ARG A 135 1.59 26.66 -4.67
N ARG A 136 1.10 27.49 -3.73
CA ARG A 136 -0.35 27.67 -3.51
C ARG A 136 -1.00 28.26 -4.76
N ALA A 137 -2.20 27.79 -5.10
CA ALA A 137 -2.98 28.28 -6.24
C ALA A 137 -3.37 29.77 -6.15
N ASN A 138 -3.27 30.39 -4.97
CA ASN A 138 -3.74 31.76 -4.72
C ASN A 138 -2.61 32.81 -4.52
N GLY A 139 -1.37 32.50 -4.91
CA GLY A 139 -0.31 33.53 -5.00
C GLY A 139 0.18 34.14 -3.67
N VAL A 140 -0.24 33.63 -2.50
CA VAL A 140 0.35 34.02 -1.21
C VAL A 140 1.62 33.21 -0.99
N ASP A 141 2.72 33.93 -0.82
CA ASP A 141 4.08 33.41 -0.78
C ASP A 141 4.33 32.41 0.36
N MET A 142 5.07 31.36 -0.04
CA MET A 142 5.89 30.43 0.73
C MET A 142 5.28 29.75 1.96
N LEU A 143 4.88 28.49 1.75
CA LEU A 143 4.53 27.56 2.84
C LEU A 143 5.73 27.01 3.62
N PHE A 144 6.93 27.21 3.08
CA PHE A 144 8.14 26.59 3.58
C PHE A 144 9.07 27.67 4.14
N PRO A 145 9.56 27.49 5.38
CA PRO A 145 10.61 28.31 5.99
C PRO A 145 11.70 28.68 4.97
N GLN A 146 12.23 29.90 5.02
CA GLN A 146 13.45 30.23 4.26
C GLN A 146 14.62 29.32 4.67
N ASN A 147 14.54 28.73 5.87
CA ASN A 147 15.48 27.73 6.40
C ASN A 147 15.26 26.29 5.88
N VAL A 148 14.31 26.00 4.97
CA VAL A 148 14.18 24.67 4.31
C VAL A 148 15.33 24.38 3.34
N HIS A 149 16.22 25.35 3.11
CA HIS A 149 17.52 25.11 2.45
C HIS A 149 18.53 24.34 3.32
N ALA A 150 18.19 24.05 4.59
CA ALA A 150 19.05 23.26 5.47
C ALA A 150 19.19 21.81 4.97
N PRO A 151 20.43 21.26 4.99
CA PRO A 151 20.67 19.86 4.67
C PRO A 151 19.86 18.97 5.61
N ILE A 152 19.49 17.78 5.12
CA ILE A 152 18.68 16.84 5.90
C ILE A 152 19.43 16.43 7.15
N SER A 153 18.82 16.74 8.30
CA SER A 153 19.43 16.47 9.60
C SER A 153 19.60 14.97 9.81
N LEU A 154 20.76 14.57 10.32
CA LEU A 154 21.03 13.17 10.69
C LEU A 154 20.01 12.64 11.71
N THR A 155 19.47 13.53 12.56
CA THR A 155 18.42 13.21 13.54
C THR A 155 17.08 12.86 12.87
N SER A 156 16.66 13.59 11.84
CA SER A 156 15.46 13.26 11.05
C SER A 156 15.58 11.95 10.30
N LEU A 157 16.77 11.68 9.73
CA LEU A 157 17.05 10.42 9.04
C LEU A 157 17.08 9.24 10.02
N ALA A 158 17.73 9.40 11.18
CA ALA A 158 17.81 8.37 12.21
C ALA A 158 16.43 8.03 12.79
N THR A 159 15.62 9.05 13.11
CA THR A 159 14.24 8.86 13.61
C THR A 159 13.35 8.19 12.57
N ALA A 160 13.41 8.62 11.30
CA ALA A 160 12.69 7.95 10.22
C ALA A 160 13.10 6.48 10.04
N THR A 161 14.40 6.20 10.14
CA THR A 161 14.95 4.83 10.02
C THR A 161 14.46 3.95 11.16
N ILE A 162 14.45 4.43 12.41
CA ILE A 162 13.94 3.67 13.56
C ILE A 162 12.45 3.36 13.39
N LEU A 163 11.64 4.36 13.02
CA LEU A 163 10.20 4.19 12.85
C LEU A 163 9.85 3.22 11.71
N THR A 164 10.59 3.28 10.60
CA THR A 164 10.39 2.37 9.44
C THR A 164 11.07 1.01 9.61
N ALA A 165 12.07 0.88 10.46
CA ALA A 165 12.69 -0.41 10.81
C ALA A 165 11.77 -1.30 11.66
N LEU A 166 10.82 -0.73 12.39
CA LEU A 166 9.87 -1.48 13.22
C LEU A 166 9.04 -2.48 12.39
N PRO A 167 8.38 -2.11 11.27
CA PRO A 167 7.71 -3.09 10.41
C PRO A 167 8.66 -4.12 9.79
N LEU A 168 9.90 -3.72 9.45
CA LEU A 168 10.92 -4.63 8.94
C LEU A 168 11.31 -5.69 9.99
N GLY A 169 11.48 -5.28 11.24
CA GLY A 169 11.74 -6.17 12.38
C GLY A 169 10.58 -7.12 12.64
N LEU A 170 9.33 -6.63 12.61
CA LEU A 170 8.14 -7.45 12.78
C LEU A 170 7.99 -8.52 11.70
N SER A 171 8.21 -8.18 10.42
CA SER A 171 8.19 -9.14 9.33
C SER A 171 9.31 -10.18 9.47
N PHE A 172 10.53 -9.74 9.80
CA PHE A 172 11.66 -10.64 10.01
C PHE A 172 11.40 -11.62 11.17
N LEU A 173 10.89 -11.14 12.30
CA LEU A 173 10.50 -11.97 13.44
C LEU A 173 9.38 -12.95 13.09
N ALA A 174 8.39 -12.53 12.30
CA ALA A 174 7.31 -13.40 11.86
C ALA A 174 7.82 -14.55 10.98
N VAL A 175 8.73 -14.25 10.04
CA VAL A 175 9.36 -15.26 9.18
C VAL A 175 10.28 -16.17 9.98
N LEU A 176 11.13 -15.64 10.86
CA LEU A 176 11.96 -16.44 11.77
C LEU A 176 11.11 -17.38 12.63
N ARG A 177 9.98 -16.89 13.16
CA ARG A 177 9.03 -17.70 13.91
C ARG A 177 8.49 -18.84 13.03
N SER A 178 8.07 -18.56 11.80
CA SER A 178 7.59 -19.61 10.89
C SER A 178 8.67 -20.65 10.54
N ALA A 179 9.92 -20.22 10.40
CA ALA A 179 11.06 -21.09 10.16
C ALA A 179 11.40 -21.97 11.38
N ALA A 180 11.35 -21.39 12.59
CA ALA A 180 11.64 -22.08 13.83
C ALA A 180 10.56 -23.13 14.20
N PHE A 181 9.29 -22.86 13.89
CA PHE A 181 8.17 -23.77 14.16
C PHE A 181 7.93 -24.82 13.05
N GLY A 182 8.82 -24.95 12.06
CA GLY A 182 8.77 -26.03 11.07
C GLY A 182 7.70 -25.91 9.99
N LYS A 183 6.95 -24.80 9.91
CA LYS A 183 5.92 -24.59 8.86
C LYS A 183 6.47 -24.55 7.43
N ILE A 184 7.76 -24.34 7.25
CA ILE A 184 8.44 -24.39 5.95
C ILE A 184 8.48 -25.84 5.38
N ARG A 185 8.33 -26.87 6.23
CA ARG A 185 8.18 -28.27 5.80
C ARG A 185 6.78 -28.60 5.28
N GLU A 186 5.73 -27.93 5.78
CA GLU A 186 4.33 -28.19 5.36
C GLU A 186 4.04 -27.81 3.90
N ASN A 187 4.88 -26.97 3.27
CA ASN A 187 4.72 -26.58 1.86
C ASN A 187 5.26 -27.62 0.85
N LEU A 188 5.98 -28.65 1.31
CA LEU A 188 6.51 -29.72 0.46
C LEU A 188 5.62 -30.95 0.44
N ASP A 189 4.94 -31.24 1.55
CA ASP A 189 3.96 -32.31 1.58
C ASP A 189 2.71 -31.83 0.83
N PRO A 190 2.13 -32.63 -0.09
CA PRO A 190 0.87 -32.28 -0.72
C PRO A 190 -0.15 -32.04 0.39
N THR A 191 -0.56 -30.78 0.57
CA THR A 191 -1.55 -30.43 1.58
C THR A 191 -2.76 -31.31 1.31
N PRO A 192 -3.12 -32.25 2.20
CA PRO A 192 -4.39 -32.92 2.06
C PRO A 192 -5.43 -31.80 2.02
N VAL A 193 -6.37 -31.86 1.07
CA VAL A 193 -7.51 -30.94 1.02
C VAL A 193 -8.40 -31.26 2.21
N ILE A 194 -7.95 -30.86 3.40
CA ILE A 194 -8.74 -30.92 4.60
C ILE A 194 -9.64 -29.70 4.49
N ILE A 195 -10.88 -29.97 4.08
CA ILE A 195 -11.99 -29.04 4.20
C ILE A 195 -12.19 -28.84 5.70
N THR A 196 -11.39 -27.95 6.28
CA THR A 196 -11.60 -27.50 7.65
C THR A 196 -12.78 -26.55 7.59
N VAL A 197 -13.94 -27.05 8.03
CA VAL A 197 -15.08 -26.20 8.38
C VAL A 197 -14.54 -25.18 9.38
N PRO A 198 -14.57 -23.87 9.08
CA PRO A 198 -13.95 -22.87 9.94
C PRO A 198 -14.70 -22.87 11.27
N ARG A 199 -14.07 -23.44 12.32
CA ARG A 199 -14.51 -23.17 13.69
C ARG A 199 -14.34 -21.66 13.92
N PRO A 200 -15.37 -20.96 14.43
CA PRO A 200 -15.27 -19.54 14.67
C PRO A 200 -14.17 -19.29 15.71
N ARG A 201 -13.02 -18.76 15.25
CA ARG A 201 -12.00 -18.26 16.16
C ARG A 201 -12.60 -17.09 16.90
N LEU A 202 -12.48 -17.11 18.23
CA LEU A 202 -13.29 -16.30 19.13
C LEU A 202 -13.11 -14.78 18.99
N LEU A 203 -12.12 -14.28 18.24
CA LEU A 203 -12.07 -12.94 17.66
C LEU A 203 -10.89 -12.91 16.68
N SER A 204 -11.16 -12.78 15.38
CA SER A 204 -10.10 -12.54 14.42
C SER A 204 -9.60 -11.10 14.56
N GLY A 205 -8.33 -10.81 14.25
CA GLY A 205 -7.83 -9.42 14.27
C GLY A 205 -8.65 -8.47 13.38
N GLN A 206 -9.30 -9.00 12.32
CA GLN A 206 -10.23 -8.25 11.47
C GLN A 206 -11.55 -7.94 12.20
N SER A 207 -12.06 -8.87 13.01
CA SER A 207 -13.24 -8.66 13.87
C SER A 207 -12.99 -7.54 14.89
N LEU A 208 -11.75 -7.41 15.36
CA LEU A 208 -11.34 -6.35 16.30
C LEU A 208 -11.30 -4.97 15.62
N VAL A 209 -10.76 -4.88 14.40
CA VAL A 209 -10.80 -3.63 13.59
C VAL A 209 -12.23 -3.17 13.34
N PHE A 210 -13.14 -4.10 13.04
CA PHE A 210 -14.55 -3.81 12.85
C PHE A 210 -15.23 -3.30 14.14
N LEU A 211 -14.93 -3.93 15.28
CA LEU A 211 -15.44 -3.49 16.59
C LEU A 211 -14.94 -2.09 16.97
N ILE A 212 -13.65 -1.78 16.73
CA ILE A 212 -13.12 -0.43 16.95
C ILE A 212 -13.86 0.58 16.08
N ALA A 213 -14.16 0.25 14.82
CA ALA A 213 -14.92 1.15 13.96
C ALA A 213 -16.33 1.44 14.50
N ILE A 214 -17.02 0.43 15.06
CA ILE A 214 -18.32 0.60 15.73
C ILE A 214 -18.18 1.52 16.94
N VAL A 215 -17.15 1.34 17.76
CA VAL A 215 -16.88 2.21 18.91
C VAL A 215 -16.63 3.66 18.46
N CYS A 216 -15.88 3.87 17.37
CA CYS A 216 -15.69 5.19 16.78
C CYS A 216 -17.02 5.81 16.30
N LEU A 217 -17.89 5.03 15.66
CA LEU A 217 -19.23 5.50 15.25
C LEU A 217 -20.09 5.90 16.45
N TRP A 218 -20.02 5.14 17.55
CA TRP A 218 -20.70 5.51 18.78
C TRP A 218 -20.12 6.82 19.36
N GLY A 219 -18.78 6.96 19.36
CA GLY A 219 -18.10 8.20 19.71
C GLY A 219 -18.57 9.39 18.87
N ALA A 220 -18.81 9.20 17.57
CA ALA A 220 -19.33 10.25 16.69
C ALA A 220 -20.72 10.75 17.12
N ILE A 221 -21.61 9.85 17.55
CA ILE A 221 -22.95 10.21 18.04
C ILE A 221 -22.86 11.02 19.34
N ALA A 222 -21.90 10.69 20.21
CA ALA A 222 -21.71 11.37 21.49
C ALA A 222 -20.98 12.72 21.39
N ALA A 223 -20.17 12.92 20.34
CA ALA A 223 -19.24 14.05 20.23
C ALA A 223 -19.80 15.30 19.53
N GLY A 224 -21.02 15.26 18.97
CA GLY A 224 -21.68 16.41 18.34
C GLY A 224 -20.80 17.11 17.30
N ASP A 225 -20.37 18.34 17.59
CA ASP A 225 -19.54 19.18 16.70
C ASP A 225 -18.16 18.58 16.36
N GLN A 226 -17.65 17.59 17.11
CA GLN A 226 -16.41 16.87 16.79
C GLN A 226 -16.63 15.52 16.07
N ALA A 227 -17.85 15.25 15.61
CA ALA A 227 -18.20 13.99 14.96
C ALA A 227 -17.35 13.68 13.71
N GLY A 228 -16.84 14.69 13.01
CA GLY A 228 -16.07 14.52 11.76
C GLY A 228 -14.86 13.60 11.90
N ILE A 229 -14.07 13.77 12.97
CA ILE A 229 -12.87 12.95 13.21
C ILE A 229 -13.25 11.49 13.48
N PHE A 230 -14.28 11.26 14.27
CA PHE A 230 -14.76 9.91 14.60
C PHE A 230 -15.37 9.20 13.39
N VAL A 231 -16.09 9.92 12.53
CA VAL A 231 -16.63 9.39 11.26
C VAL A 231 -15.50 9.05 10.31
N ILE A 232 -14.50 9.92 10.13
CA ILE A 232 -13.33 9.64 9.28
C ILE A 232 -12.61 8.38 9.78
N LEU A 233 -12.30 8.31 11.07
CA LEU A 233 -11.59 7.17 11.66
C LEU A 233 -12.40 5.86 11.50
N ALA A 234 -13.71 5.90 11.78
CA ALA A 234 -14.58 4.76 11.60
C ALA A 234 -14.60 4.27 10.14
N PHE A 235 -14.77 5.17 9.18
CA PHE A 235 -14.86 4.78 7.78
C PHE A 235 -13.53 4.32 7.19
N VAL A 236 -12.40 4.86 7.65
CA VAL A 236 -11.07 4.34 7.28
C VAL A 236 -10.86 2.92 7.83
N LEU A 237 -11.28 2.65 9.07
CA LEU A 237 -11.21 1.31 9.66
C LEU A 237 -12.16 0.33 8.96
N LEU A 238 -13.39 0.73 8.68
CA LEU A 238 -14.35 -0.07 7.90
C LEU A 238 -13.84 -0.34 6.48
N LEU A 239 -13.22 0.64 5.83
CA LEU A 239 -12.62 0.49 4.51
C LEU A 239 -11.49 -0.56 4.55
N SER A 240 -10.63 -0.51 5.57
CA SER A 240 -9.55 -1.48 5.76
C SER A 240 -10.08 -2.90 6.02
N TRP A 241 -11.12 -3.02 6.86
CA TRP A 241 -11.81 -4.28 7.13
C TRP A 241 -12.49 -4.83 5.88
N PHE A 242 -13.19 -3.97 5.14
CA PHE A 242 -13.87 -4.33 3.91
C PHE A 242 -12.89 -4.82 2.87
N ALA A 243 -11.83 -4.06 2.61
CA ALA A 243 -10.79 -4.43 1.66
C ALA A 243 -10.12 -5.75 2.03
N ALA A 244 -9.91 -6.02 3.33
CA ALA A 244 -9.31 -7.26 3.85
C ALA A 244 -10.22 -8.48 3.76
N THR A 245 -11.53 -8.31 3.91
CA THR A 245 -12.51 -9.41 4.00
C THR A 245 -13.13 -9.72 2.64
N TRP A 246 -13.43 -8.68 1.86
CA TRP A 246 -14.21 -8.78 0.63
C TRP A 246 -13.36 -8.84 -0.65
N THR A 247 -12.02 -8.75 -0.58
CA THR A 247 -11.14 -8.84 -1.76
C THR A 247 -11.39 -10.11 -2.59
N LEU A 248 -11.35 -11.27 -1.92
CA LEU A 248 -11.49 -12.58 -2.57
C LEU A 248 -12.93 -12.83 -3.08
N PRO A 249 -13.99 -12.53 -2.30
CA PRO A 249 -15.35 -12.57 -2.81
C PRO A 249 -15.58 -11.67 -4.03
N LEU A 250 -15.09 -10.43 -4.00
CA LEU A 250 -15.27 -9.46 -5.10
C LEU A 250 -14.53 -9.90 -6.37
N THR A 251 -13.30 -10.39 -6.24
CA THR A 251 -12.53 -10.92 -7.38
C THR A 251 -13.20 -12.14 -7.98
N ARG A 252 -13.71 -13.07 -7.16
CA ARG A 252 -14.51 -14.21 -7.65
C ARG A 252 -15.82 -13.79 -8.32
N ALA A 253 -16.46 -12.72 -7.83
CA ALA A 253 -17.65 -12.18 -8.48
C ALA A 253 -17.30 -11.59 -9.86
N ALA A 254 -16.21 -10.82 -9.94
CA ALA A 254 -15.69 -10.27 -11.20
C ALA A 254 -15.34 -11.39 -12.19
N GLU A 255 -14.68 -12.46 -11.74
CA GLU A 255 -14.40 -13.65 -12.57
C GLU A 255 -15.66 -14.27 -13.12
N LYS A 256 -16.68 -14.48 -12.28
CA LYS A 256 -17.96 -15.04 -12.74
C LYS A 256 -18.62 -14.13 -13.79
N VAL A 257 -18.53 -12.82 -13.64
CA VAL A 257 -19.08 -11.86 -14.62
C VAL A 257 -18.28 -11.91 -15.93
N LEU A 258 -16.96 -11.90 -15.85
CA LEU A 258 -16.06 -11.97 -17.02
C LEU A 258 -16.17 -13.31 -17.77
N ALA A 259 -16.34 -14.40 -17.03
CA ALA A 259 -16.59 -15.74 -17.56
C ALA A 259 -17.97 -15.83 -18.23
N LYS A 260 -19.01 -15.19 -17.69
CA LYS A 260 -20.32 -15.11 -18.37
C LYS A 260 -20.27 -14.27 -19.65
N ALA A 261 -19.32 -13.36 -19.76
CA ALA A 261 -19.10 -12.57 -20.98
C ALA A 261 -18.29 -13.30 -22.06
N THR A 262 -17.83 -14.54 -21.80
CA THR A 262 -17.09 -15.39 -22.76
C THR A 262 -17.70 -15.49 -24.16
N PRO A 263 -19.04 -15.59 -24.37
CA PRO A 263 -19.59 -15.74 -25.72
C PRO A 263 -19.43 -14.48 -26.58
N ARG A 264 -19.22 -13.32 -25.94
CA ARG A 264 -19.12 -12.01 -26.60
C ARG A 264 -17.67 -11.55 -26.76
N SER A 265 -16.76 -12.01 -25.90
CA SER A 265 -15.35 -11.65 -26.00
C SER A 265 -14.41 -12.73 -25.44
N PRO A 266 -13.60 -13.41 -26.27
CA PRO A 266 -12.60 -14.36 -25.77
C PRO A 266 -11.56 -13.69 -24.86
N ARG A 267 -11.36 -12.37 -24.99
CA ARG A 267 -10.48 -11.56 -24.14
C ARG A 267 -10.98 -11.46 -22.69
N SER A 268 -12.30 -11.47 -22.44
CA SER A 268 -12.82 -11.45 -21.06
C SER A 268 -12.61 -12.78 -20.35
N ALA A 269 -12.69 -13.89 -21.10
CA ALA A 269 -12.36 -15.22 -20.61
C ALA A 269 -10.89 -15.31 -20.18
N ALA A 270 -9.99 -14.83 -21.05
CA ALA A 270 -8.56 -14.75 -20.76
C ALA A 270 -8.24 -13.87 -19.55
N LEU A 271 -8.91 -12.72 -19.43
CA LEU A 271 -8.76 -11.85 -18.26
C LEU A 271 -9.24 -12.54 -16.98
N SER A 272 -10.35 -13.28 -17.03
CA SER A 272 -10.85 -14.05 -15.88
C SER A 272 -9.87 -15.15 -15.47
N ALA A 273 -9.29 -15.87 -16.42
CA ALA A 273 -8.32 -16.93 -16.14
C ALA A 273 -7.03 -16.35 -15.52
N LEU A 274 -6.52 -15.25 -16.07
CA LEU A 274 -5.36 -14.55 -15.53
C LEU A 274 -5.66 -13.94 -14.15
N LEU A 275 -6.90 -13.51 -13.88
CA LEU A 275 -7.26 -13.01 -12.54
C LEU A 275 -7.16 -14.11 -11.48
N GLY A 276 -7.58 -15.33 -11.83
CA GLY A 276 -7.50 -16.50 -10.97
C GLY A 276 -6.06 -16.83 -10.55
N GLU A 277 -5.12 -16.69 -11.49
CA GLU A 277 -3.68 -16.88 -11.24
C GLU A 277 -3.14 -15.92 -10.16
N PHE A 278 -3.70 -14.71 -10.06
CA PHE A 278 -3.26 -13.71 -9.10
C PHE A 278 -3.99 -13.75 -7.75
N HIS A 279 -4.90 -14.70 -7.47
CA HIS A 279 -5.67 -14.73 -6.20
C HIS A 279 -4.82 -14.54 -4.94
N SER A 280 -3.67 -15.22 -4.88
CA SER A 280 -2.74 -15.15 -3.75
C SER A 280 -2.10 -13.77 -3.57
N SER A 281 -1.93 -13.04 -4.67
CA SER A 281 -1.28 -11.73 -4.74
C SER A 281 -2.27 -10.57 -4.87
N LEU A 282 -3.55 -10.82 -5.16
CA LEU A 282 -4.55 -9.78 -5.37
C LEU A 282 -4.80 -8.95 -4.12
N ARG A 283 -4.84 -9.61 -2.96
CA ARG A 283 -5.01 -8.93 -1.67
C ARG A 283 -3.87 -7.96 -1.37
N ALA A 284 -2.66 -8.28 -1.81
CA ALA A 284 -1.48 -7.44 -1.68
C ALA A 284 -1.61 -6.08 -2.36
N VAL A 285 -2.32 -6.07 -3.49
CA VAL A 285 -2.36 -4.95 -4.42
C VAL A 285 -3.65 -4.18 -4.22
N PHE A 286 -4.77 -4.88 -4.07
CA PHE A 286 -6.08 -4.27 -3.93
C PHE A 286 -6.27 -3.57 -2.59
N VAL A 287 -5.82 -4.17 -1.47
CA VAL A 287 -6.02 -3.56 -0.14
C VAL A 287 -5.35 -2.19 -0.04
N PRO A 288 -4.08 -2.03 -0.42
CA PRO A 288 -3.48 -0.71 -0.37
C PRO A 288 -4.05 0.23 -1.43
N LEU A 289 -4.39 -0.22 -2.65
CA LEU A 289 -5.03 0.65 -3.67
C LEU A 289 -6.34 1.26 -3.15
N VAL A 290 -7.16 0.46 -2.48
CA VAL A 290 -8.38 0.93 -1.83
C VAL A 290 -8.07 1.95 -0.73
N TYR A 291 -7.02 1.73 0.06
CA TYR A 291 -6.60 2.66 1.10
C TYR A 291 -6.10 4.00 0.53
N ILE A 292 -5.22 3.93 -0.49
CA ILE A 292 -4.64 5.07 -1.20
C ILE A 292 -5.71 6.00 -1.76
N LEU A 293 -6.72 5.41 -2.41
CA LEU A 293 -7.79 6.19 -3.05
C LEU A 293 -8.91 6.54 -2.06
N GLY A 294 -9.20 5.65 -1.12
CA GLY A 294 -10.31 5.77 -0.19
C GLY A 294 -10.08 6.71 0.97
N VAL A 295 -8.87 6.76 1.55
CA VAL A 295 -8.57 7.65 2.68
C VAL A 295 -8.76 9.12 2.31
N PRO A 296 -8.20 9.64 1.20
CA PRO A 296 -8.47 11.02 0.77
C PRO A 296 -9.93 11.24 0.42
N ALA A 297 -10.57 10.27 -0.25
CA ALA A 297 -11.95 10.40 -0.68
C ALA A 297 -12.87 10.59 0.53
N VAL A 298 -12.71 9.77 1.58
CA VAL A 298 -13.47 9.89 2.83
C VAL A 298 -13.15 11.20 3.54
N LEU A 299 -11.85 11.51 3.72
CA LEU A 299 -11.43 12.68 4.49
C LEU A 299 -11.91 14.00 3.87
N PHE A 300 -11.68 14.20 2.57
CA PHE A 300 -12.10 15.43 1.89
C PHE A 300 -13.61 15.54 1.75
N SER A 301 -14.31 14.41 1.59
CA SER A 301 -15.77 14.45 1.46
C SER A 301 -16.45 14.74 2.78
N VAL A 302 -16.05 14.06 3.87
CA VAL A 302 -16.57 14.33 5.23
C VAL A 302 -16.28 15.77 5.63
N SER A 303 -15.06 16.24 5.38
CA SER A 303 -14.71 17.59 5.78
C SER A 303 -15.41 18.68 4.95
N ARG A 304 -15.71 18.41 3.68
CA ARG A 304 -16.53 19.34 2.89
C ARG A 304 -18.00 19.29 3.31
N THR A 305 -18.53 18.12 3.69
CA THR A 305 -19.88 18.05 4.27
C THR A 305 -20.01 18.85 5.55
N GLU A 306 -18.99 18.82 6.42
CA GLU A 306 -18.91 19.61 7.65
C GLU A 306 -18.95 21.11 7.34
N ALA A 307 -18.11 21.56 6.41
CA ALA A 307 -18.08 22.96 5.96
C ALA A 307 -19.43 23.45 5.40
N ILE A 308 -20.14 22.59 4.65
CA ILE A 308 -21.46 22.91 4.10
C ILE A 308 -22.50 22.98 5.22
N ALA A 309 -22.48 22.05 6.18
CA ALA A 309 -23.41 22.04 7.30
C ALA A 309 -23.25 23.28 8.19
N HIS A 310 -22.01 23.68 8.49
CA HIS A 310 -21.72 24.86 9.32
C HIS A 310 -21.77 26.19 8.56
N HIS A 311 -22.09 26.20 7.26
CA HIS A 311 -22.13 27.40 6.42
C HIS A 311 -20.80 28.18 6.37
N ASP A 312 -19.70 27.52 6.71
CA ASP A 312 -18.36 28.10 6.71
C ASP A 312 -17.56 27.57 5.51
N PRO A 313 -17.34 28.39 4.45
CA PRO A 313 -16.63 27.95 3.25
C PRO A 313 -15.16 27.61 3.50
N HIS A 314 -14.61 28.02 4.65
CA HIS A 314 -13.22 27.84 5.07
C HIS A 314 -13.02 26.77 6.16
N ALA A 315 -14.08 26.24 6.78
CA ALA A 315 -13.99 25.31 7.93
C ALA A 315 -13.75 23.84 7.57
N GLY A 316 -13.62 23.50 6.29
CA GLY A 316 -13.17 22.16 5.90
C GLY A 316 -11.64 22.04 6.03
N VAL A 317 -11.13 20.87 6.43
CA VAL A 317 -9.77 20.30 6.28
C VAL A 317 -9.32 20.26 4.80
N ALA A 318 -9.69 21.24 4.00
CA ALA A 318 -9.12 21.59 2.72
C ALA A 318 -7.92 22.53 2.92
N VAL A 319 -7.05 22.23 3.89
CA VAL A 319 -5.71 22.82 3.87
C VAL A 319 -4.95 22.06 2.79
N TRP A 320 -4.74 22.71 1.64
CA TRP A 320 -3.93 22.24 0.51
C TRP A 320 -2.65 21.52 0.97
N ASP A 321 -2.08 21.98 2.09
CA ASP A 321 -0.82 21.55 2.66
C ASP A 321 -0.90 20.15 3.32
N PHE A 322 -2.02 19.83 3.98
CA PHE A 322 -2.30 18.46 4.45
C PHE A 322 -2.55 17.52 3.27
N SER A 323 -3.17 18.03 2.20
CA SER A 323 -3.47 17.30 0.97
C SER A 323 -2.22 16.89 0.21
N VAL A 324 -1.23 17.79 0.14
CA VAL A 324 0.06 17.57 -0.51
C VAL A 324 0.89 16.52 0.25
N LEU A 325 0.92 16.61 1.59
CA LEU A 325 1.71 15.70 2.42
C LEU A 325 1.07 14.32 2.56
N LEU A 326 -0.26 14.25 2.75
CA LEU A 326 -1.02 13.00 2.68
C LEU A 326 -0.92 12.39 1.27
N GLY A 327 -0.97 13.23 0.24
CA GLY A 327 -0.76 12.84 -1.15
C GLY A 327 0.55 12.11 -1.40
N LEU A 328 1.64 12.63 -0.86
CA LEU A 328 2.97 12.02 -1.01
C LEU A 328 3.02 10.63 -0.35
N ALA A 329 2.34 10.45 0.79
CA ALA A 329 2.19 9.16 1.48
C ALA A 329 1.46 8.14 0.63
N LEU A 330 0.38 8.58 0.01
CA LEU A 330 -0.49 7.71 -0.75
C LEU A 330 0.09 7.41 -2.14
N VAL A 331 0.82 8.35 -2.76
CA VAL A 331 1.62 8.09 -3.98
C VAL A 331 2.66 7.02 -3.71
N TYR A 332 3.41 7.13 -2.60
CA TYR A 332 4.42 6.13 -2.26
C TYR A 332 3.83 4.73 -2.08
N VAL A 333 2.76 4.62 -1.29
CA VAL A 333 2.06 3.34 -1.11
C VAL A 333 1.57 2.82 -2.46
N GLY A 334 1.08 3.70 -3.32
CA GLY A 334 0.63 3.35 -4.67
C GLY A 334 1.75 2.81 -5.55
N CYS A 335 2.91 3.47 -5.56
CA CYS A 335 4.08 3.00 -6.27
C CYS A 335 4.59 1.66 -5.73
N ALA A 336 4.62 1.46 -4.41
CA ALA A 336 4.99 0.18 -3.81
C ALA A 336 4.05 -0.96 -4.25
N CYS A 337 2.75 -0.67 -4.40
CA CYS A 337 1.75 -1.63 -4.86
C CYS A 337 1.86 -1.96 -6.35
N VAL A 338 2.20 -0.96 -7.14
CA VAL A 338 2.52 -1.16 -8.56
C VAL A 338 3.70 -2.12 -8.70
N VAL A 339 4.77 -1.89 -7.93
CA VAL A 339 5.98 -2.72 -7.98
C VAL A 339 5.71 -4.15 -7.50
N THR A 340 4.96 -4.34 -6.41
CA THR A 340 4.60 -5.71 -5.95
C THR A 340 3.73 -6.45 -6.95
N PHE A 341 2.79 -5.76 -7.61
CA PHE A 341 2.00 -6.34 -8.69
C PHE A 341 2.88 -6.85 -9.82
N PHE A 342 3.78 -6.01 -10.34
CA PHE A 342 4.64 -6.41 -11.47
C PHE A 342 5.59 -7.55 -11.11
N ILE A 343 6.05 -7.63 -9.86
CA ILE A 343 6.84 -8.78 -9.39
C ILE A 343 5.98 -10.04 -9.36
N ALA A 344 4.77 -9.99 -8.81
CA ALA A 344 3.85 -11.14 -8.85
C ALA A 344 3.50 -11.55 -10.29
N ALA A 345 3.27 -10.56 -11.15
CA ALA A 345 3.00 -10.71 -12.56
C ALA A 345 4.23 -11.09 -13.40
N ALA A 346 5.42 -11.21 -12.82
CA ALA A 346 6.57 -11.83 -13.48
C ALA A 346 6.77 -13.30 -13.05
N GLU A 347 6.12 -13.73 -11.96
CA GLU A 347 6.40 -15.02 -11.32
C GLU A 347 5.58 -16.20 -11.88
N HIS A 348 4.38 -15.95 -12.41
CA HIS A 348 3.41 -17.01 -12.74
C HIS A 348 3.11 -17.04 -14.24
N ASN A 349 3.75 -17.88 -15.06
CA ASN A 349 3.51 -17.89 -16.52
C ASN A 349 2.61 -19.02 -16.99
N THR A 350 2.21 -19.92 -16.10
CA THR A 350 1.51 -21.15 -16.45
C THR A 350 0.20 -20.87 -17.19
N THR A 351 -0.57 -19.89 -16.73
CA THR A 351 -1.88 -19.58 -17.33
C THR A 351 -1.72 -18.87 -18.67
N ALA A 352 -0.67 -18.08 -18.86
CA ALA A 352 -0.35 -17.45 -20.13
C ALA A 352 0.04 -18.48 -21.20
N ASP A 353 0.80 -19.53 -20.83
CA ASP A 353 1.20 -20.60 -21.73
C ASP A 353 -0.01 -21.41 -22.22
N TYR A 354 -0.95 -21.74 -21.32
CA TYR A 354 -2.20 -22.40 -21.71
C TYR A 354 -3.07 -21.54 -22.62
N LEU A 355 -3.19 -20.23 -22.35
CA LEU A 355 -3.97 -19.32 -23.21
C LEU A 355 -3.35 -19.19 -24.61
N ASN A 356 -2.02 -19.21 -24.70
CA ASN A 356 -1.30 -19.22 -25.97
C ASN A 356 -1.57 -20.52 -26.77
N GLN A 357 -1.62 -21.68 -26.10
CA GLN A 357 -1.97 -22.97 -26.72
C GLN A 357 -3.40 -23.00 -27.26
N VAL A 358 -4.33 -22.28 -26.62
CA VAL A 358 -5.73 -22.14 -27.06
C VAL A 358 -5.89 -21.11 -28.20
N GLY A 359 -4.78 -20.52 -28.68
CA GLY A 359 -4.76 -19.62 -29.83
C GLY A 359 -4.92 -18.14 -29.49
N ILE A 360 -4.85 -17.75 -28.21
CA ILE A 360 -4.80 -16.34 -27.82
C ILE A 360 -3.38 -15.83 -28.01
N GLY A 361 -3.21 -14.79 -28.83
CA GLY A 361 -1.87 -14.27 -29.14
C GLY A 361 -1.10 -13.84 -27.89
N GLU A 362 0.20 -14.10 -27.89
CA GLU A 362 1.09 -13.77 -26.77
C GLU A 362 1.08 -12.27 -26.41
N LEU A 363 0.97 -11.40 -27.42
CA LEU A 363 0.81 -9.97 -27.20
C LEU A 363 -0.47 -9.66 -26.41
N THR A 364 -1.58 -10.32 -26.75
CA THR A 364 -2.86 -10.11 -26.07
C THR A 364 -2.87 -10.62 -24.64
N THR A 365 -2.24 -11.77 -24.36
CA THR A 365 -2.11 -12.28 -22.98
C THR A 365 -1.24 -11.34 -22.13
N ARG A 366 -0.12 -10.84 -22.68
CA ARG A 366 0.74 -9.84 -22.02
C ARG A 366 0.02 -8.53 -21.75
N VAL A 367 -0.73 -7.99 -22.71
CA VAL A 367 -1.51 -6.75 -22.54
C VAL A 367 -2.58 -6.92 -21.45
N LEU A 368 -3.34 -8.01 -21.47
CA LEU A 368 -4.36 -8.26 -20.45
C LEU A 368 -3.75 -8.39 -19.05
N ARG A 369 -2.59 -9.04 -18.95
CA ARG A 369 -1.88 -9.27 -17.70
C ARG A 369 -1.27 -8.00 -17.11
N PHE A 370 -0.53 -7.24 -17.90
CA PHE A 370 0.27 -6.11 -17.41
C PHE A 370 -0.45 -4.76 -17.47
N LEU A 371 -1.53 -4.65 -18.24
CA LEU A 371 -2.32 -3.42 -18.36
C LEU A 371 -3.78 -3.64 -17.95
N GLY A 372 -4.40 -4.74 -18.38
CA GLY A 372 -5.81 -5.03 -18.10
C GLY A 372 -6.10 -5.24 -16.62
N ILE A 373 -5.36 -6.13 -15.95
CA ILE A 373 -5.57 -6.44 -14.53
C ILE A 373 -5.31 -5.22 -13.64
N PRO A 374 -4.19 -4.48 -13.77
CA PRO A 374 -3.98 -3.26 -13.00
C PRO A 374 -5.06 -2.21 -13.19
N ALA A 375 -5.50 -1.97 -14.44
CA ALA A 375 -6.56 -1.01 -14.72
C ALA A 375 -7.88 -1.43 -14.07
N MET A 376 -8.21 -2.73 -14.09
CA MET A 376 -9.40 -3.26 -13.44
C MET A 376 -9.33 -3.11 -11.91
N LEU A 377 -8.17 -3.41 -11.30
CA LEU A 377 -7.96 -3.26 -9.86
C LEU A 377 -8.05 -1.80 -9.43
N LEU A 378 -7.44 -0.90 -10.20
CA LEU A 378 -7.47 0.53 -9.95
C LEU A 378 -8.92 1.07 -10.05
N GLY A 379 -9.64 0.70 -11.12
CA GLY A 379 -11.04 1.09 -11.29
C GLY A 379 -11.94 0.57 -10.18
N ALA A 380 -11.80 -0.71 -9.79
CA ALA A 380 -12.54 -1.28 -8.68
C ALA A 380 -12.19 -0.61 -7.35
N SER A 381 -10.92 -0.26 -7.11
CA SER A 381 -10.51 0.45 -5.90
C SER A 381 -11.07 1.87 -5.82
N LEU A 382 -11.14 2.58 -6.96
CA LEU A 382 -11.76 3.91 -7.04
C LEU A 382 -13.28 3.84 -6.80
N ALA A 383 -13.95 2.81 -7.33
CA ALA A 383 -15.37 2.60 -7.09
C ALA A 383 -15.66 2.34 -5.60
N VAL A 384 -14.87 1.49 -4.94
CA VAL A 384 -14.99 1.25 -3.49
C VAL A 384 -14.74 2.54 -2.71
N ALA A 385 -13.70 3.31 -3.07
CA ALA A 385 -13.40 4.59 -2.45
C ALA A 385 -14.57 5.58 -2.56
N ALA A 386 -15.20 5.67 -3.74
CA ALA A 386 -16.34 6.55 -3.98
C ALA A 386 -17.57 6.15 -3.14
N VAL A 387 -17.87 4.85 -3.05
CA VAL A 387 -18.98 4.34 -2.23
C VAL A 387 -18.74 4.67 -0.75
N PHE A 388 -17.53 4.42 -0.24
CA PHE A 388 -17.21 4.72 1.16
C PHE A 388 -17.22 6.21 1.46
N ALA A 389 -16.73 7.05 0.54
CA ALA A 389 -16.78 8.50 0.69
C ALA A 389 -18.23 9.01 0.73
N PHE A 390 -19.11 8.48 -0.11
CA PHE A 390 -20.53 8.81 -0.10
C PHE A 390 -21.20 8.38 1.21
N LEU A 391 -20.97 7.13 1.65
CA LEU A 391 -21.54 6.63 2.90
C LEU A 391 -21.05 7.41 4.13
N ALA A 392 -19.77 7.79 4.17
CA ALA A 392 -19.20 8.61 5.23
C ALA A 392 -19.82 10.02 5.25
N SER A 393 -19.95 10.63 4.07
CA SER A 393 -20.57 11.95 3.90
C SER A 393 -22.05 11.93 4.27
N LEU A 394 -22.77 10.87 3.91
CA LEU A 394 -24.17 10.67 4.26
C LEU A 394 -24.34 10.54 5.77
N LEU A 395 -23.55 9.69 6.42
CA LEU A 395 -23.60 9.55 7.88
C LEU A 395 -23.26 10.87 8.58
N HIS A 396 -22.19 11.54 8.15
CA HIS A 396 -21.79 12.80 8.78
C HIS A 396 -22.84 13.90 8.60
N ALA A 397 -23.42 14.03 7.40
CA ALA A 397 -24.53 14.94 7.16
C ALA A 397 -25.73 14.63 8.07
N THR A 398 -26.09 13.36 8.25
CA THR A 398 -27.20 13.00 9.17
C THR A 398 -26.91 13.34 10.63
N LEU A 399 -25.66 13.17 11.09
CA LEU A 399 -25.26 13.53 12.45
C LEU A 399 -25.34 15.04 12.70
N LEU A 400 -25.09 15.85 11.67
CA LEU A 400 -25.19 17.31 11.73
C LEU A 400 -26.62 17.84 11.44
N GLY A 401 -27.61 16.96 11.28
CA GLY A 401 -28.99 17.36 10.94
C GLY A 401 -29.17 17.83 9.49
N GLY A 402 -28.20 17.56 8.62
CA GLY A 402 -28.21 17.91 7.20
C GLY A 402 -28.97 16.93 6.30
N THR A 403 -29.01 17.23 5.00
CA THR A 403 -29.77 16.46 4.01
C THR A 403 -28.87 15.57 3.14
N ILE A 404 -29.49 14.62 2.41
CA ILE A 404 -28.81 13.81 1.39
C ILE A 404 -28.16 14.71 0.32
N VAL A 405 -28.76 15.87 0.01
CA VAL A 405 -28.20 16.84 -0.94
C VAL A 405 -26.88 17.41 -0.43
N ALA A 406 -26.78 17.70 0.87
CA ALA A 406 -25.52 18.14 1.48
C ALA A 406 -24.43 17.06 1.38
N ALA A 407 -24.78 15.77 1.53
CA ALA A 407 -23.85 14.66 1.35
C ALA A 407 -23.34 14.56 -0.10
N PHE A 408 -24.20 14.77 -1.10
CA PHE A 408 -23.78 14.83 -2.51
C PHE A 408 -22.90 16.04 -2.82
N GLN A 409 -23.25 17.22 -2.30
CA GLN A 409 -22.47 18.44 -2.48
C GLN A 409 -21.11 18.39 -1.77
N GLY A 410 -21.01 17.57 -0.71
CA GLY A 410 -19.78 17.33 0.01
C GLY A 410 -18.79 16.40 -0.70
N LEU A 411 -19.24 15.55 -1.63
CA LEU A 411 -18.37 14.59 -2.32
C LEU A 411 -17.20 15.29 -3.03
N ARG A 412 -15.97 14.97 -2.58
CA ARG A 412 -14.71 15.51 -3.11
C ARG A 412 -13.79 14.38 -3.51
N LEU A 413 -14.02 13.84 -4.71
CA LEU A 413 -13.20 12.76 -5.29
C LEU A 413 -12.02 13.25 -6.14
N GLY A 414 -11.92 14.56 -6.42
CA GLY A 414 -10.93 15.11 -7.35
C GLY A 414 -9.48 14.72 -7.03
N PHE A 415 -9.13 14.70 -5.74
CA PHE A 415 -7.79 14.27 -5.30
C PHE A 415 -7.55 12.77 -5.59
N SER A 416 -8.49 11.90 -5.20
CA SER A 416 -8.40 10.47 -5.45
C SER A 416 -8.42 10.13 -6.93
N CYS A 417 -9.20 10.84 -7.75
CA CYS A 417 -9.20 10.69 -9.20
C CYS A 417 -7.86 11.13 -9.82
N GLY A 418 -7.28 12.23 -9.36
CA GLY A 418 -5.94 12.67 -9.78
C GLY A 418 -4.87 11.63 -9.42
N LEU A 419 -4.93 11.09 -8.20
CA LEU A 419 -4.03 10.04 -7.74
C LEU A 419 -4.20 8.74 -8.55
N ALA A 420 -5.43 8.35 -8.84
CA ALA A 420 -5.73 7.23 -9.72
C ALA A 420 -5.18 7.46 -11.14
N ALA A 421 -5.31 8.67 -11.69
CA ALA A 421 -4.74 8.99 -13.01
C ALA A 421 -3.22 8.86 -13.02
N VAL A 422 -2.53 9.35 -11.98
CA VAL A 422 -1.08 9.18 -11.83
C VAL A 422 -0.71 7.70 -11.76
N LEU A 423 -1.40 6.92 -10.92
CA LEU A 423 -1.15 5.48 -10.81
C LEU A 423 -1.44 4.73 -12.11
N LEU A 424 -2.48 5.11 -12.85
CA LEU A 424 -2.80 4.55 -14.16
C LEU A 424 -1.67 4.80 -15.15
N VAL A 425 -1.11 6.01 -15.18
CA VAL A 425 0.05 6.34 -16.04
C VAL A 425 1.26 5.50 -15.64
N VAL A 426 1.54 5.37 -14.33
CA VAL A 426 2.65 4.52 -13.85
C VAL A 426 2.43 3.06 -14.25
N PHE A 427 1.22 2.52 -14.06
CA PHE A 427 0.86 1.17 -14.52
C PHE A 427 0.99 1.02 -16.03
N ALA A 428 0.59 2.03 -16.80
CA ALA A 428 0.66 2.01 -18.25
C ALA A 428 2.11 2.00 -18.74
N VAL A 429 2.97 2.86 -18.20
CA VAL A 429 4.39 2.97 -18.57
C VAL A 429 5.16 1.70 -18.17
N VAL A 430 5.02 1.25 -16.93
CA VAL A 430 5.70 0.04 -16.48
C VAL A 430 5.15 -1.19 -17.20
N GLY A 431 3.83 -1.26 -17.38
CA GLY A 431 3.16 -2.35 -18.08
C GLY A 431 3.56 -2.44 -19.54
N THR A 432 3.65 -1.32 -20.26
CA THR A 432 4.15 -1.31 -21.65
C THR A 432 5.61 -1.72 -21.72
N CYS A 433 6.47 -1.25 -20.81
CA CYS A 433 7.85 -1.73 -20.72
C CYS A 433 7.91 -3.26 -20.50
N CYS A 434 7.08 -3.82 -19.62
CA CYS A 434 6.99 -5.27 -19.41
C CYS A 434 6.48 -6.04 -20.63
N VAL A 435 5.49 -5.50 -21.34
CA VAL A 435 4.97 -6.09 -22.59
C VAL A 435 6.07 -6.14 -23.67
N LEU A 436 6.89 -5.09 -23.75
CA LEU A 436 7.94 -4.91 -24.76
C LEU A 436 9.26 -5.65 -24.45
N ARG A 437 9.62 -5.82 -23.17
CA ARG A 437 10.95 -6.32 -22.74
C ARG A 437 11.23 -7.79 -23.09
N ALA A 438 10.22 -8.62 -23.26
CA ALA A 438 10.40 -10.05 -23.56
C ALA A 438 10.46 -10.35 -25.07
N ARG A 439 11.11 -9.48 -25.85
CA ARG A 439 11.39 -9.69 -27.28
C ARG A 439 12.89 -9.91 -27.59
N ASN A 440 13.75 -9.88 -26.56
CA ASN A 440 15.19 -10.12 -26.67
C ASN A 440 15.63 -11.28 -25.80
#